data_AF-A0A249MZV9-F1
#
_entry.id   AF-A0A249MZV9-F1
#
_cell.length_a   1.000
_cell.length_b   1.000
_cell.length_c   1.000
_cell.angle_alpha   90.00
_cell.angle_beta   90.00
_cell.angle_gamma   90.00
#
_symmetry.space_group_name_H-M   'P 1'
#
loop_
_entity.id
_entity.type
_entity.pdbx_description
1 polymer ?
#
loop_
_entity_poly.entity_id
_entity_poly.type
_entity_poly.pdbx_seq_one_letter_code
_entity_poly.pdbx_strand_id
1 'polypeptide(L)'
;MPTENRIDRRIVIERPPAVEQQDDRQIIFRDEWGQIVQTFDPRALDMPNDVSRVFVEAFRVHDAGSSATTRRGRWRVLRRFGRFLRTEGVACARDVNAGTIRRYIDALATPASGRQLSRATMAQRIAALKPLLERVEQAYPDLFGSALAIPYSPFPSVGWSPEAKVRLTATEMKTILAAAYDEIDMAWARFRRGQEIIAAPLPPEGNGPGQALARWVWKLHRIGGGIAPSGEAIRAAGINPNSLEHYGRQEAIAQHYHLTSHTMAPFYVALAIQLAANPQPLRAIRRDCLVPHPLDDNRVMVEWLKRRTGRNPKMQRRSFDPRRPRSAPRLIEMLLEMTEPLIAHAPPDERESLFLIRYPSAAYWRRHDYPAGLIAPDSIPGFINRFIRRTNHRIERWNAAHPARPKPLVPKFTASQLRGSVATEHYVASGGDLRAAGAVLNHASLVTTDRYVEGSAARKLEQETIARLQTLMVAWVSGPDRKEPARHGSVTALFGHRCLAPVEKGGDGNPRLCPRLRGCLACPGLIVPLDVERFARVLQARGHLLAARDQIDPVRWALFYGPSLHVLEHDLLPAFPAGLREQAEHQAALLPDLPDLE
;
A
#
# COMPACT_ATOMS: atom_id res chain seq x y z
N MET A 1 15.07 -53.58 39.61
CA MET A 1 15.41 -52.60 38.55
C MET A 1 14.45 -52.80 37.39
N PRO A 2 13.28 -52.14 37.36
CA PRO A 2 12.34 -52.25 36.26
C PRO A 2 12.67 -51.22 35.18
N THR A 3 12.67 -51.69 33.93
CA THR A 3 12.99 -50.97 32.69
C THR A 3 12.03 -49.81 32.42
N GLU A 4 12.60 -48.64 32.11
CA GLU A 4 11.89 -47.43 31.71
C GLU A 4 11.03 -47.65 30.45
N ASN A 5 9.71 -47.46 30.62
CA ASN A 5 8.76 -47.39 29.51
C ASN A 5 8.96 -46.06 28.76
N ARG A 6 9.71 -46.09 27.65
CA ARG A 6 9.81 -44.95 26.72
C ARG A 6 8.45 -44.73 26.07
N ILE A 7 7.77 -43.65 26.44
CA ILE A 7 6.54 -43.19 25.79
C ILE A 7 6.84 -42.91 24.32
N ASP A 8 6.28 -43.71 23.42
CA ASP A 8 6.33 -43.45 21.97
C ASP A 8 5.45 -42.23 21.65
N ARG A 9 6.07 -41.15 21.19
CA ARG A 9 5.41 -39.88 20.84
C ARG A 9 5.04 -39.81 19.35
N ARG A 10 5.12 -40.91 18.61
CA ARG A 10 4.66 -40.97 17.21
C ARG A 10 3.15 -41.09 17.19
N ILE A 11 2.47 -40.00 16.83
CA ILE A 11 1.06 -40.02 16.47
C ILE A 11 0.96 -40.86 15.19
N VAL A 12 0.50 -42.10 15.32
CA VAL A 12 0.05 -42.90 14.19
C VAL A 12 -1.21 -42.21 13.67
N ILE A 13 -1.09 -41.56 12.51
CA ILE A 13 -2.26 -41.05 11.80
C ILE A 13 -2.96 -42.27 11.23
N GLU A 14 -3.98 -42.76 11.93
CA GLU A 14 -4.95 -43.67 11.31
C GLU A 14 -5.48 -42.97 10.06
N ARG A 15 -5.28 -43.61 8.90
CA ARG A 15 -5.89 -43.17 7.65
C ARG A 15 -7.39 -43.12 7.91
N PRO A 16 -8.05 -41.95 7.76
CA PRO A 16 -9.48 -41.89 7.98
C PRO A 16 -10.16 -42.93 7.08
N PRO A 17 -11.27 -43.55 7.52
CA PRO A 17 -12.04 -44.44 6.66
C PRO A 17 -12.32 -43.68 5.37
N ALA A 18 -12.23 -44.40 4.24
CA ALA A 18 -12.43 -43.84 2.92
C ALA A 18 -13.67 -42.94 2.93
N VAL A 19 -13.44 -41.63 2.82
CA VAL A 19 -14.50 -40.63 2.68
C VAL A 19 -15.40 -41.12 1.57
N GLU A 20 -16.70 -41.26 1.84
CA GLU A 20 -17.73 -41.53 0.84
C GLU A 20 -17.36 -40.79 -0.43
N GLN A 21 -17.30 -41.50 -1.57
CA GLN A 21 -16.89 -40.97 -2.86
C GLN A 21 -17.66 -39.69 -3.19
N GLN A 22 -17.09 -38.57 -2.77
CA GLN A 22 -17.68 -37.25 -2.86
C GLN A 22 -17.50 -36.84 -4.30
N ASP A 23 -18.60 -36.80 -5.06
CA ASP A 23 -18.67 -36.56 -6.51
C ASP A 23 -17.42 -35.85 -7.05
N ASP A 24 -16.49 -36.63 -7.63
CA ASP A 24 -15.16 -36.19 -8.13
C ASP A 24 -15.25 -35.07 -9.19
N ARG A 25 -16.48 -34.70 -9.58
CA ARG A 25 -16.80 -33.63 -10.51
C ARG A 25 -16.61 -32.23 -9.91
N GLN A 26 -16.62 -32.04 -8.60
CA GLN A 26 -16.51 -30.70 -7.99
C GLN A 26 -15.68 -30.66 -6.69
N ILE A 27 -14.98 -29.56 -6.46
CA ILE A 27 -14.34 -29.24 -5.17
C ILE A 27 -15.25 -28.28 -4.43
N ILE A 28 -15.70 -28.68 -3.24
CA ILE A 28 -16.63 -27.90 -2.43
C ILE A 28 -15.93 -27.51 -1.13
N PHE A 29 -15.92 -26.21 -0.83
CA PHE A 29 -15.50 -25.69 0.46
C PHE A 29 -16.71 -25.24 1.26
N ARG A 30 -16.80 -25.71 2.50
CA ARG A 30 -17.86 -25.38 3.44
C ARG A 30 -17.35 -24.44 4.54
N ASP A 31 -18.26 -23.70 5.16
CA ASP A 31 -17.97 -22.97 6.40
C ASP A 31 -18.12 -23.87 7.64
N GLU A 32 -17.98 -23.26 8.81
CA GLU A 32 -18.09 -23.91 10.12
C GLU A 32 -19.50 -24.46 10.43
N TRP A 33 -20.51 -24.08 9.63
CA TRP A 33 -21.90 -24.59 9.73
C TRP A 33 -22.25 -25.56 8.59
N GLY A 34 -21.29 -25.95 7.77
CA GLY A 34 -21.48 -26.89 6.67
C GLY A 34 -22.13 -26.29 5.43
N GLN A 35 -22.38 -24.98 5.35
CA GLN A 35 -22.93 -24.34 4.16
C GLN A 35 -21.88 -24.23 3.06
N ILE A 36 -22.30 -24.38 1.81
CA ILE A 36 -21.38 -24.31 0.66
C ILE A 36 -20.96 -22.86 0.43
N VAL A 37 -19.70 -22.55 0.67
CA VAL A 37 -19.14 -21.20 0.50
C VAL A 37 -18.53 -21.04 -0.88
N GLN A 38 -17.88 -22.08 -1.41
CA GLN A 38 -17.25 -22.04 -2.72
C GLN A 38 -17.20 -23.40 -3.39
N THR A 39 -17.39 -23.38 -4.71
CA THR A 39 -17.27 -24.56 -5.56
C THR A 39 -16.29 -24.30 -6.70
N PHE A 40 -15.47 -25.29 -7.03
CA PHE A 40 -14.55 -25.27 -8.17
C PHE A 40 -14.75 -26.52 -9.02
N ASP A 41 -14.66 -26.36 -10.35
CA ASP A 41 -14.76 -27.46 -11.31
C ASP A 41 -13.35 -27.90 -11.77
N PRO A 42 -12.86 -29.08 -11.37
CA PRO A 42 -11.58 -29.63 -11.81
C PRO A 42 -11.38 -29.68 -13.32
N ARG A 43 -12.44 -29.85 -14.11
CA ARG A 43 -12.34 -29.90 -15.59
C ARG A 43 -11.83 -28.59 -16.16
N ALA A 44 -12.02 -27.48 -15.43
CA ALA A 44 -11.54 -26.17 -15.82
C ALA A 44 -10.00 -26.00 -15.72
N LEU A 45 -9.28 -26.96 -15.14
CA LEU A 45 -7.82 -26.92 -14.98
C LEU A 45 -7.05 -27.15 -16.28
N ASP A 46 -7.66 -27.78 -17.28
CA ASP A 46 -7.05 -27.95 -18.61
C ASP A 46 -5.81 -28.89 -18.65
N MET A 47 -5.63 -29.73 -17.64
CA MET A 47 -4.47 -30.63 -17.44
C MET A 47 -4.78 -32.10 -17.79
N PRO A 48 -3.76 -32.95 -18.03
CA PRO A 48 -3.91 -34.41 -17.98
C PRO A 48 -4.58 -34.90 -16.68
N ASN A 49 -5.31 -36.02 -16.75
CA ASN A 49 -6.12 -36.50 -15.62
C ASN A 49 -5.27 -36.87 -14.39
N ASP A 50 -4.13 -37.52 -14.60
CA ASP A 50 -3.19 -37.93 -13.55
C ASP A 50 -2.58 -36.72 -12.83
N VAL A 51 -2.25 -35.66 -13.57
CA VAL A 51 -1.79 -34.37 -13.05
C VAL A 51 -2.93 -33.63 -12.31
N SER A 52 -4.10 -33.53 -12.95
CA SER A 52 -5.26 -32.81 -12.41
C SER A 52 -5.65 -33.35 -11.03
N ARG A 53 -5.73 -34.69 -10.90
CA ARG A 53 -6.11 -35.36 -9.65
C ARG A 53 -5.22 -34.97 -8.46
N VAL A 54 -3.90 -35.00 -8.64
CA VAL A 54 -2.97 -34.69 -7.54
C VAL A 54 -2.95 -33.20 -7.19
N PHE A 55 -3.13 -32.31 -8.16
CA PHE A 55 -3.22 -30.87 -7.89
C PHE A 55 -4.55 -30.47 -7.24
N VAL A 56 -5.65 -31.13 -7.60
CA VAL A 56 -6.95 -30.97 -6.94
C VAL A 56 -6.83 -31.33 -5.46
N GLU A 57 -6.19 -32.47 -5.15
CA GLU A 57 -5.97 -32.90 -3.78
C GLU A 57 -5.03 -31.95 -3.03
N ALA A 58 -3.90 -31.58 -3.62
CA ALA A 58 -2.98 -30.62 -3.04
C ALA A 58 -3.66 -29.27 -2.75
N PHE A 59 -4.52 -28.81 -3.66
CA PHE A 59 -5.31 -27.60 -3.48
C PHE A 59 -6.33 -27.75 -2.34
N ARG A 60 -7.11 -28.83 -2.31
CA ARG A 60 -8.08 -29.11 -1.23
C ARG A 60 -7.43 -29.03 0.15
N VAL A 61 -6.31 -29.71 0.33
CA VAL A 61 -5.64 -29.77 1.64
C VAL A 61 -4.92 -28.47 1.97
N HIS A 62 -4.16 -27.90 1.03
CA HIS A 62 -3.38 -26.68 1.29
C HIS A 62 -4.26 -25.45 1.51
N ASP A 63 -5.43 -25.39 0.85
CA ASP A 63 -6.35 -24.26 0.91
C ASP A 63 -7.57 -24.47 1.82
N ALA A 64 -7.63 -25.55 2.60
CA ALA A 64 -8.71 -25.80 3.55
C ALA A 64 -8.96 -24.58 4.47
N GLY A 65 -7.89 -24.01 5.04
CA GLY A 65 -7.93 -22.81 5.89
C GLY A 65 -7.79 -21.47 5.15
N SER A 66 -7.69 -21.48 3.82
CA SER A 66 -7.49 -20.26 3.03
C SER A 66 -8.79 -19.45 2.90
N SER A 67 -8.66 -18.12 2.86
CA SER A 67 -9.80 -17.25 2.54
C SER A 67 -10.37 -17.54 1.15
N ALA A 68 -11.67 -17.32 0.97
CA ALA A 68 -12.38 -17.42 -0.31
C ALA A 68 -11.71 -16.68 -1.48
N THR A 69 -11.04 -15.55 -1.20
CA THR A 69 -10.30 -14.78 -2.22
C THR A 69 -8.96 -15.43 -2.56
N THR A 70 -8.25 -15.96 -1.56
CA THR A 70 -6.99 -16.71 -1.76
C THR A 70 -7.24 -17.95 -2.61
N ARG A 71 -8.28 -18.72 -2.28
CA ARG A 71 -8.70 -19.92 -3.04
C ARG A 71 -8.97 -19.58 -4.51
N ARG A 72 -9.80 -18.57 -4.77
CA ARG A 72 -10.07 -18.09 -6.15
C ARG A 72 -8.81 -17.64 -6.87
N GLY A 73 -7.92 -16.92 -6.19
CA GLY A 73 -6.66 -16.44 -6.76
C GLY A 73 -5.75 -17.59 -7.18
N ARG A 74 -5.53 -18.54 -6.29
CA ARG A 74 -4.70 -19.73 -6.53
C ARG A 74 -5.31 -20.65 -7.59
N TRP A 75 -6.63 -20.84 -7.58
CA TRP A 75 -7.33 -21.60 -8.62
C TRP A 75 -7.09 -21.00 -10.02
N ARG A 76 -7.14 -19.67 -10.17
CA ARG A 76 -6.83 -19.01 -11.46
C ARG A 76 -5.37 -19.23 -11.88
N VAL A 77 -4.44 -19.27 -10.94
CA VAL A 77 -3.02 -19.57 -11.23
C VAL A 77 -2.88 -21.02 -11.70
N LEU A 78 -3.52 -21.96 -10.99
CA LEU A 78 -3.51 -23.37 -11.33
C LEU A 78 -4.09 -23.63 -12.73
N ARG A 79 -5.24 -23.02 -13.06
CA ARG A 79 -5.82 -23.08 -14.43
C ARG A 79 -4.88 -22.55 -15.51
N ARG A 80 -4.11 -21.49 -15.22
CA ARG A 80 -3.13 -20.94 -16.17
C ARG A 80 -1.94 -21.86 -16.34
N PHE A 81 -1.49 -22.49 -15.27
CA PHE A 81 -0.44 -23.51 -15.34
C PHE A 81 -0.90 -24.70 -16.17
N GLY A 82 -2.14 -25.17 -15.97
CA GLY A 82 -2.66 -26.30 -16.76
C GLY A 82 -2.82 -26.00 -18.24
N ARG A 83 -3.28 -24.79 -18.59
CA ARG A 83 -3.26 -24.32 -19.98
C ARG A 83 -1.84 -24.33 -20.57
N PHE A 84 -0.84 -23.90 -19.80
CA PHE A 84 0.56 -23.96 -20.23
C PHE A 84 1.00 -25.41 -20.49
N LEU A 85 0.72 -26.34 -19.58
CA LEU A 85 1.06 -27.76 -19.76
C LEU A 85 0.43 -28.32 -21.05
N ARG A 86 -0.83 -27.99 -21.32
CA ARG A 86 -1.49 -28.38 -22.57
C ARG A 86 -0.78 -27.80 -23.80
N THR A 87 -0.44 -26.51 -23.79
CA THR A 87 0.25 -25.86 -24.91
C THR A 87 1.63 -26.47 -25.17
N GLU A 88 2.30 -26.93 -24.11
CA GLU A 88 3.60 -27.63 -24.20
C GLU A 88 3.49 -29.09 -24.64
N GLY A 89 2.28 -29.62 -24.84
CA GLY A 89 2.08 -31.02 -25.24
C GLY A 89 2.33 -32.04 -24.13
N VAL A 90 2.24 -31.63 -22.85
CA VAL A 90 2.34 -32.55 -21.70
C VAL A 90 1.15 -33.51 -21.72
N ALA A 91 1.41 -34.81 -21.88
CA ALA A 91 0.39 -35.84 -22.01
C ALA A 91 0.09 -36.52 -20.66
N CYS A 92 1.09 -36.62 -19.79
CA CYS A 92 0.98 -37.25 -18.47
C CYS A 92 1.90 -36.58 -17.42
N ALA A 93 1.79 -37.01 -16.18
CA ALA A 93 2.60 -36.49 -15.08
C ALA A 93 4.10 -36.77 -15.27
N ARG A 94 4.48 -37.88 -15.93
CA ARG A 94 5.89 -38.19 -16.18
C ARG A 94 6.59 -37.18 -17.10
N ASP A 95 5.84 -36.44 -17.91
CA ASP A 95 6.40 -35.40 -18.79
C ASP A 95 6.72 -34.10 -18.02
N VAL A 96 6.25 -33.97 -16.77
CA VAL A 96 6.51 -32.82 -15.91
C VAL A 96 7.82 -33.06 -15.15
N ASN A 97 8.75 -32.10 -15.27
CA ASN A 97 10.07 -32.14 -14.64
C ASN A 97 10.60 -30.71 -14.43
N ALA A 98 11.83 -30.57 -13.91
CA ALA A 98 12.50 -29.28 -13.73
C ALA A 98 12.54 -28.41 -15.00
N GLY A 99 12.75 -29.01 -16.17
CA GLY A 99 12.72 -28.30 -17.45
C GLY A 99 11.35 -27.69 -17.75
N THR A 100 10.27 -28.42 -17.47
CA THR A 100 8.89 -27.94 -17.61
C THR A 100 8.61 -26.76 -16.68
N ILE A 101 9.11 -26.79 -15.44
CA ILE A 101 8.99 -25.65 -14.50
C ILE A 101 9.75 -24.43 -15.00
N ARG A 102 10.96 -24.62 -15.53
CA ARG A 102 11.76 -23.51 -16.09
C ARG A 102 11.08 -22.88 -17.30
N ARG A 103 10.58 -23.68 -18.24
CA ARG A 103 9.80 -23.18 -19.38
C ARG A 103 8.52 -22.46 -18.96
N TYR A 104 7.86 -22.89 -17.88
CA TYR A 104 6.72 -22.15 -17.34
C TYR A 104 7.12 -20.75 -16.84
N ILE A 105 8.24 -20.66 -16.12
CA ILE A 105 8.79 -19.38 -15.64
C ILE A 105 9.13 -18.48 -16.83
N ASP A 106 9.75 -19.02 -17.87
CA ASP A 106 10.08 -18.28 -19.10
C ASP A 106 8.81 -17.81 -19.84
N ALA A 107 7.78 -18.66 -19.93
CA ALA A 107 6.49 -18.32 -20.53
C ALA A 107 5.74 -17.23 -19.75
N LEU A 108 5.98 -17.08 -18.44
CA LEU A 108 5.47 -15.95 -17.67
C LEU A 108 6.17 -14.63 -18.03
N ALA A 109 7.47 -14.69 -18.37
CA ALA A 109 8.25 -13.52 -18.79
C ALA A 109 7.91 -13.06 -20.21
N THR A 110 7.58 -14.01 -21.09
CA THR A 110 7.29 -13.77 -22.51
C THR A 110 5.88 -14.25 -22.88
N PRO A 111 4.82 -13.58 -22.39
CA PRO A 111 3.45 -14.06 -22.62
C PRO A 111 3.06 -13.92 -24.11
N ALA A 112 2.48 -14.98 -24.68
CA ALA A 112 1.98 -15.02 -26.06
C ALA A 112 0.92 -13.93 -26.39
N SER A 113 0.32 -13.31 -25.37
CA SER A 113 -0.64 -12.20 -25.52
C SER A 113 0.00 -10.83 -25.81
N GLY A 114 1.33 -10.74 -25.93
CA GLY A 114 2.07 -9.48 -26.21
C GLY A 114 2.18 -8.50 -25.03
N ARG A 115 1.29 -8.59 -24.02
CA ARG A 115 1.37 -7.75 -22.82
C ARG A 115 2.31 -8.34 -21.76
N GLN A 116 3.51 -7.78 -21.63
CA GLN A 116 4.49 -8.17 -20.62
C GLN A 116 3.93 -8.02 -19.20
N LEU A 117 4.15 -9.03 -18.35
CA LEU A 117 3.75 -9.02 -16.96
C LEU A 117 4.81 -8.31 -16.10
N SER A 118 4.37 -7.59 -15.07
CA SER A 118 5.33 -7.03 -14.09
C SER A 118 6.06 -8.16 -13.35
N ARG A 119 7.33 -7.94 -12.97
CA ARG A 119 8.12 -8.88 -12.16
C ARG A 119 7.40 -9.32 -10.89
N ALA A 120 6.71 -8.38 -10.23
CA ALA A 120 5.90 -8.66 -9.04
C ALA A 120 4.73 -9.61 -9.34
N THR A 121 4.04 -9.43 -10.46
CA THR A 121 2.95 -10.31 -10.89
C THR A 121 3.47 -11.71 -11.19
N MET A 122 4.62 -11.82 -11.86
CA MET A 122 5.23 -13.12 -12.17
C MET A 122 5.64 -13.86 -10.88
N ALA A 123 6.32 -13.17 -9.96
CA ALA A 123 6.68 -13.71 -8.65
C ALA A 123 5.45 -14.16 -7.86
N GLN A 124 4.36 -13.37 -7.85
CA GLN A 124 3.12 -13.75 -7.18
C GLN A 124 2.51 -15.03 -7.76
N ARG A 125 2.51 -15.20 -9.09
CA ARG A 125 1.97 -16.41 -9.73
C ARG A 125 2.76 -17.65 -9.32
N ILE A 126 4.09 -17.57 -9.36
CA ILE A 126 4.92 -18.68 -8.89
C ILE A 126 4.71 -18.94 -7.40
N ALA A 127 4.70 -17.90 -6.56
CA ALA A 127 4.49 -18.06 -5.12
C ALA A 127 3.12 -18.68 -4.77
N ALA A 128 2.09 -18.45 -5.59
CA ALA A 128 0.79 -19.07 -5.41
C ALA A 128 0.76 -20.56 -5.81
N LEU A 129 1.57 -20.95 -6.80
CA LEU A 129 1.65 -22.32 -7.34
C LEU A 129 2.64 -23.21 -6.57
N LYS A 130 3.77 -22.63 -6.13
CA LYS A 130 4.89 -23.32 -5.48
C LYS A 130 4.47 -24.24 -4.33
N PRO A 131 3.62 -23.85 -3.37
CA PRO A 131 3.20 -24.74 -2.29
C PRO A 131 2.42 -25.98 -2.78
N LEU A 132 1.71 -25.86 -3.92
CA LEU A 132 1.01 -27.00 -4.51
C LEU A 132 2.00 -27.93 -5.20
N LEU A 133 2.97 -27.39 -5.94
CA LEU A 133 4.04 -28.17 -6.58
C LEU A 133 4.86 -28.95 -5.53
N GLU A 134 5.33 -28.27 -4.48
CA GLU A 134 6.09 -28.88 -3.39
C GLU A 134 5.30 -29.97 -2.68
N ARG A 135 4.00 -29.74 -2.43
CA ARG A 135 3.13 -30.74 -1.80
C ARG A 135 2.92 -31.97 -2.68
N VAL A 136 2.72 -31.79 -3.99
CA VAL A 136 2.56 -32.93 -4.92
C VAL A 136 3.85 -33.73 -5.01
N GLU A 137 5.00 -33.06 -5.15
CA GLU A 137 6.33 -33.69 -5.18
C GLU A 137 6.63 -34.48 -3.89
N GLN A 138 6.26 -33.93 -2.73
CA GLN A 138 6.40 -34.61 -1.43
C GLN A 138 5.45 -35.80 -1.25
N ALA A 139 4.20 -35.68 -1.69
CA ALA A 139 3.18 -36.72 -1.53
C ALA A 139 3.34 -37.87 -2.53
N TYR A 140 3.93 -37.60 -3.70
CA TYR A 140 4.12 -38.57 -4.77
C TYR A 140 5.50 -38.43 -5.44
N PRO A 141 6.59 -38.89 -4.78
CA PRO A 141 7.97 -38.70 -5.26
C PRO A 141 8.24 -39.25 -6.66
N ASP A 142 7.60 -40.36 -7.03
CA ASP A 142 7.82 -41.07 -8.29
C ASP A 142 6.83 -40.70 -9.42
N LEU A 143 5.97 -39.71 -9.17
CA LEU A 143 4.92 -39.31 -10.11
C LEU A 143 5.47 -38.57 -11.32
N PHE A 144 6.42 -37.66 -11.07
CA PHE A 144 7.04 -36.83 -12.09
C PHE A 144 8.23 -37.54 -12.73
N GLY A 145 8.63 -37.12 -13.94
CA GLY A 145 9.75 -37.74 -14.66
C GLY A 145 11.09 -37.57 -13.96
N SER A 146 11.21 -36.50 -13.16
CA SER A 146 12.32 -36.24 -12.24
C SER A 146 11.91 -35.18 -11.21
N ALA A 147 12.76 -34.91 -10.23
CA ALA A 147 12.57 -33.82 -9.29
C ALA A 147 12.30 -32.49 -10.03
N LEU A 148 11.33 -31.72 -9.55
CA LEU A 148 10.88 -30.47 -10.15
C LEU A 148 11.90 -29.33 -9.99
N ALA A 149 12.87 -29.48 -9.09
CA ALA A 149 13.93 -28.50 -8.79
C ALA A 149 13.39 -27.05 -8.73
N ILE A 150 12.31 -26.85 -7.95
CA ILE A 150 11.54 -25.61 -7.92
C ILE A 150 12.45 -24.46 -7.43
N PRO A 151 12.69 -23.41 -8.24
CA PRO A 151 13.58 -22.33 -7.83
C PRO A 151 13.10 -21.64 -6.56
N TYR A 152 14.02 -21.34 -5.64
CA TYR A 152 13.69 -20.65 -4.39
C TYR A 152 13.05 -19.28 -4.67
N SER A 153 13.67 -18.50 -5.56
CA SER A 153 13.21 -17.17 -5.98
C SER A 153 13.53 -16.93 -7.47
N PRO A 154 12.67 -17.37 -8.42
CA PRO A 154 12.94 -17.22 -9.85
C PRO A 154 12.94 -15.77 -10.34
N PHE A 155 12.37 -14.85 -9.55
CA PHE A 155 12.38 -13.42 -9.83
C PHE A 155 13.04 -12.67 -8.67
N PRO A 156 14.38 -12.63 -8.60
CA PRO A 156 15.09 -11.96 -7.51
C PRO A 156 14.80 -10.45 -7.49
N SER A 157 15.03 -9.83 -6.32
CA SER A 157 14.91 -8.38 -6.09
C SER A 157 13.48 -7.81 -6.18
N VAL A 158 12.45 -8.66 -6.32
CA VAL A 158 11.06 -8.22 -6.25
C VAL A 158 10.78 -7.67 -4.85
N GLY A 159 10.58 -6.35 -4.76
CA GLY A 159 10.30 -5.63 -3.51
C GLY A 159 11.45 -4.81 -2.93
N TRP A 160 12.64 -4.81 -3.56
CA TRP A 160 13.79 -4.00 -3.14
C TRP A 160 13.68 -2.53 -3.61
N SER A 161 13.00 -2.29 -4.75
CA SER A 161 12.65 -0.94 -5.22
C SER A 161 11.30 -0.99 -5.92
N PRO A 162 10.18 -1.04 -5.18
CA PRO A 162 8.86 -0.96 -5.80
C PRO A 162 8.74 0.37 -6.55
N GLU A 163 8.25 0.33 -7.79
CA GLU A 163 7.86 1.57 -8.47
C GLU A 163 6.87 2.34 -7.60
N ALA A 164 7.15 3.62 -7.35
CA ALA A 164 6.29 4.49 -6.58
C ALA A 164 4.89 4.49 -7.20
N LYS A 165 3.88 4.09 -6.42
CA LYS A 165 2.50 4.05 -6.89
C LYS A 165 2.03 5.47 -7.14
N VAL A 166 1.40 5.71 -8.29
CA VAL A 166 0.76 7.00 -8.62
C VAL A 166 -0.19 7.42 -7.50
N ARG A 167 0.07 8.60 -6.93
CA ARG A 167 -0.72 9.23 -5.86
C ARG A 167 -1.55 10.38 -6.41
N LEU A 168 -2.65 10.64 -5.73
CA LEU A 168 -3.49 11.82 -5.95
C LEU A 168 -2.90 12.97 -5.13
N THR A 169 -2.91 14.16 -5.69
CA THR A 169 -2.53 15.40 -5.01
C THR A 169 -3.58 15.82 -3.98
N ALA A 170 -3.21 16.69 -3.04
CA ALA A 170 -4.13 17.36 -2.14
C ALA A 170 -5.34 17.97 -2.86
N THR A 171 -5.10 18.67 -3.98
CA THR A 171 -6.14 19.33 -4.77
C THR A 171 -7.11 18.31 -5.37
N GLU A 172 -6.60 17.23 -5.97
CA GLU A 172 -7.43 16.16 -6.52
C GLU A 172 -8.28 15.49 -5.43
N MET A 173 -7.69 15.20 -4.26
CA MET A 173 -8.45 14.60 -3.15
C MET A 173 -9.52 15.55 -2.59
N LYS A 174 -9.24 16.86 -2.51
CA LYS A 174 -10.25 17.86 -2.13
C LYS A 174 -11.38 17.94 -3.15
N THR A 175 -11.08 17.90 -4.45
CA THR A 175 -12.09 17.86 -5.53
C THR A 175 -12.95 16.59 -5.43
N ILE A 176 -12.32 15.42 -5.22
CA ILE A 176 -13.03 14.15 -5.03
C ILE A 176 -13.95 14.22 -3.79
N LEU A 177 -13.44 14.71 -2.66
CA LEU A 177 -14.22 14.84 -1.42
C LEU A 177 -15.41 15.79 -1.58
N ALA A 178 -15.20 16.96 -2.18
CA ALA A 178 -16.28 17.92 -2.43
C ALA A 178 -17.39 17.30 -3.29
N ALA A 179 -17.01 16.65 -4.39
CA ALA A 179 -17.96 15.95 -5.26
C ALA A 179 -18.70 14.81 -4.54
N ALA A 180 -18.00 14.05 -3.69
CA ALA A 180 -18.61 12.99 -2.89
C ALA A 180 -19.61 13.56 -1.88
N TYR A 181 -19.27 14.64 -1.18
CA TYR A 181 -20.17 15.31 -0.24
C TYR A 181 -21.42 15.86 -0.91
N ASP A 182 -21.29 16.52 -2.06
CA ASP A 182 -22.45 17.00 -2.81
C ASP A 182 -23.41 15.86 -3.20
N GLU A 183 -22.88 14.69 -3.58
CA GLU A 183 -23.72 13.53 -3.90
C GLU A 183 -24.29 12.84 -2.65
N ILE A 184 -23.56 12.83 -1.54
CA ILE A 184 -24.05 12.34 -0.24
C ILE A 184 -25.24 13.19 0.21
N ASP A 185 -25.12 14.52 0.18
CA ASP A 185 -26.18 15.43 0.62
C ASP A 185 -27.44 15.24 -0.24
N MET A 186 -27.29 15.08 -1.55
CA MET A 186 -28.41 14.77 -2.45
C MET A 186 -29.03 13.39 -2.18
N ALA A 187 -28.21 12.37 -1.93
CA ALA A 187 -28.70 11.03 -1.62
C ALA A 187 -29.46 11.01 -0.29
N TRP A 188 -28.93 11.71 0.72
CA TRP A 188 -29.53 11.82 2.03
C TRP A 188 -30.85 12.58 2.01
N ALA A 189 -30.90 13.73 1.34
CA ALA A 189 -32.14 14.49 1.20
C ALA A 189 -33.24 13.65 0.52
N ARG A 190 -32.89 12.87 -0.51
CA ARG A 190 -33.82 11.95 -1.18
C ARG A 190 -34.29 10.83 -0.25
N PHE A 191 -33.38 10.22 0.50
CA PHE A 191 -33.71 9.20 1.49
C PHE A 191 -34.66 9.75 2.55
N ARG A 192 -34.32 10.88 3.18
CA ARG A 192 -35.16 11.52 4.22
C ARG A 192 -36.54 11.87 3.70
N ARG A 193 -36.64 12.43 2.49
CA ARG A 193 -37.93 12.68 1.84
C ARG A 193 -38.73 11.39 1.63
N GLY A 194 -38.05 10.32 1.27
CA GLY A 194 -38.64 8.98 1.18
C GLY A 194 -39.22 8.50 2.50
N GLN A 195 -38.46 8.63 3.60
CA GLN A 195 -38.91 8.23 4.93
C GLN A 195 -40.16 8.99 5.37
N GLU A 196 -40.21 10.31 5.12
CA GLU A 196 -41.42 11.12 5.37
C GLU A 196 -42.64 10.61 4.60
N ILE A 197 -42.45 10.28 3.31
CA ILE A 197 -43.53 9.74 2.47
C ILE A 197 -44.01 8.40 3.01
N ILE A 198 -43.10 7.51 3.37
CA ILE A 198 -43.42 6.14 3.79
C ILE A 198 -44.14 6.10 5.14
N ALA A 199 -43.76 7.00 6.04
CA ALA A 199 -44.38 7.16 7.35
C ALA A 199 -45.85 7.65 7.28
N ALA A 200 -46.28 8.23 6.15
CA ALA A 200 -47.65 8.67 5.99
C ALA A 200 -48.64 7.48 5.99
N PRO A 201 -49.75 7.57 6.75
CA PRO A 201 -50.73 6.47 6.85
C PRO A 201 -51.48 6.24 5.54
N LEU A 202 -51.70 7.31 4.78
CA LEU A 202 -52.40 7.31 3.50
C LEU A 202 -51.46 7.70 2.35
N PRO A 203 -51.74 7.27 1.11
CA PRO A 203 -50.93 7.66 -0.04
C PRO A 203 -51.03 9.17 -0.29
N PRO A 204 -49.94 9.83 -0.72
CA PRO A 204 -49.94 11.26 -1.03
C PRO A 204 -50.99 11.67 -2.07
N GLU A 205 -51.79 12.70 -1.75
CA GLU A 205 -52.84 13.25 -2.62
C GLU A 205 -52.29 14.23 -3.69
N GLY A 206 -53.05 14.44 -4.78
CA GLY A 206 -52.76 15.43 -5.83
C GLY A 206 -52.17 14.86 -7.14
N ASN A 207 -52.40 15.52 -8.28
CA ASN A 207 -52.08 14.97 -9.60
C ASN A 207 -50.77 15.48 -10.22
N GLY A 208 -49.99 16.30 -9.50
CA GLY A 208 -48.72 16.81 -10.00
C GLY A 208 -47.64 15.72 -10.12
N PRO A 209 -46.60 15.93 -10.96
CA PRO A 209 -45.53 14.95 -11.19
C PRO A 209 -44.79 14.52 -9.90
N GLY A 210 -44.59 15.46 -8.97
CA GLY A 210 -43.95 15.17 -7.67
C GLY A 210 -44.83 14.31 -6.75
N GLN A 211 -46.14 14.56 -6.73
CA GLN A 211 -47.10 13.77 -5.97
C GLN A 211 -47.26 12.36 -6.55
N ALA A 212 -47.22 12.23 -7.87
CA ALA A 212 -47.25 10.94 -8.54
C ALA A 212 -46.03 10.07 -8.19
N LEU A 213 -44.82 10.64 -8.17
CA LEU A 213 -43.62 9.95 -7.67
C LEU A 213 -43.80 9.54 -6.20
N ALA A 214 -44.28 10.45 -5.34
CA ALA A 214 -44.47 10.16 -3.93
C ALA A 214 -45.47 9.01 -3.69
N ARG A 215 -46.54 8.89 -4.49
CA ARG A 215 -47.44 7.73 -4.47
C ARG A 215 -46.74 6.44 -4.85
N TRP A 216 -45.90 6.46 -5.89
CA TRP A 216 -45.13 5.28 -6.26
C TRP A 216 -44.14 4.87 -5.18
N VAL A 217 -43.47 5.83 -4.55
CA VAL A 217 -42.60 5.61 -3.38
C VAL A 217 -43.39 4.94 -2.25
N TRP A 218 -44.55 5.48 -1.90
CA TRP A 218 -45.42 4.95 -0.84
C TRP A 218 -45.92 3.52 -1.15
N LYS A 219 -46.38 3.27 -2.39
CA LYS A 219 -46.99 2.00 -2.81
C LYS A 219 -45.95 0.89 -2.95
N LEU A 220 -44.83 1.17 -3.63
CA LEU A 220 -43.80 0.17 -3.90
C LEU A 220 -43.06 -0.24 -2.63
N HIS A 221 -42.88 0.66 -1.66
CA HIS A 221 -42.32 0.32 -0.35
C HIS A 221 -43.10 -0.81 0.35
N ARG A 222 -44.43 -0.73 0.34
CA ARG A 222 -45.33 -1.74 0.96
C ARG A 222 -45.29 -3.06 0.22
N ILE A 223 -45.28 -3.03 -1.11
CA ILE A 223 -45.14 -4.25 -1.95
C ILE A 223 -43.79 -4.93 -1.69
N GLY A 224 -42.73 -4.15 -1.50
CA GLY A 224 -41.38 -4.68 -1.28
C GLY A 224 -41.06 -5.01 0.17
N GLY A 225 -42.02 -4.86 1.10
CA GLY A 225 -41.84 -5.20 2.51
C GLY A 225 -40.75 -4.39 3.21
N GLY A 226 -40.60 -3.10 2.87
CA GLY A 226 -39.56 -2.24 3.48
C GLY A 226 -38.39 -1.91 2.55
N ILE A 227 -38.21 -2.66 1.47
CA ILE A 227 -37.17 -2.42 0.47
C ILE A 227 -37.77 -2.25 -0.92
N ALA A 228 -36.95 -1.91 -1.92
CA ALA A 228 -37.43 -1.86 -3.30
C ALA A 228 -37.95 -3.25 -3.76
N PRO A 229 -39.19 -3.40 -4.27
CA PRO A 229 -39.76 -4.69 -4.65
C PRO A 229 -39.04 -5.31 -5.85
N SER A 230 -39.07 -6.64 -6.04
CA SER A 230 -38.54 -7.23 -7.29
C SER A 230 -39.43 -6.89 -8.48
N GLY A 231 -38.90 -6.97 -9.71
CA GLY A 231 -39.73 -6.79 -10.91
C GLY A 231 -40.88 -7.80 -11.01
N GLU A 232 -40.70 -8.99 -10.45
CA GLU A 232 -41.74 -10.01 -10.30
C GLU A 232 -42.83 -9.58 -9.33
N ALA A 233 -42.46 -9.09 -8.13
CA ALA A 233 -43.41 -8.57 -7.15
C ALA A 233 -44.20 -7.36 -7.69
N ILE A 234 -43.56 -6.48 -8.48
CA ILE A 234 -44.22 -5.36 -9.14
C ILE A 234 -45.30 -5.86 -10.12
N ARG A 235 -44.96 -6.85 -10.96
CA ARG A 235 -45.90 -7.45 -11.92
C ARG A 235 -47.04 -8.20 -11.23
N ALA A 236 -46.73 -8.95 -10.17
CA ALA A 236 -47.72 -9.66 -9.37
C ALA A 236 -48.72 -8.70 -8.71
N ALA A 237 -48.30 -7.48 -8.37
CA ALA A 237 -49.17 -6.41 -7.88
C ALA A 237 -49.96 -5.66 -8.98
N GLY A 238 -49.98 -6.18 -10.21
CA GLY A 238 -50.71 -5.59 -11.35
C GLY A 238 -50.11 -4.28 -11.88
N ILE A 239 -48.86 -3.96 -11.53
CA ILE A 239 -48.19 -2.73 -11.96
C ILE A 239 -47.32 -3.03 -13.17
N ASN A 240 -47.48 -2.26 -14.26
CA ASN A 240 -46.58 -2.32 -15.41
C ASN A 240 -45.24 -1.65 -15.06
N PRO A 241 -44.09 -2.38 -15.02
CA PRO A 241 -42.80 -1.77 -14.69
C PRO A 241 -42.40 -0.61 -15.61
N ASN A 242 -42.88 -0.59 -16.85
CA ASN A 242 -42.57 0.48 -17.81
C ASN A 242 -43.21 1.82 -17.40
N SER A 243 -44.30 1.82 -16.62
CA SER A 243 -44.89 3.06 -16.11
C SER A 243 -43.99 3.78 -15.11
N LEU A 244 -42.95 3.10 -14.60
CA LEU A 244 -41.97 3.66 -13.67
C LEU A 244 -40.78 4.31 -14.38
N GLU A 245 -40.64 4.17 -15.70
CA GLU A 245 -39.51 4.75 -16.45
C GLU A 245 -39.50 6.28 -16.38
N HIS A 246 -40.68 6.91 -16.45
CA HIS A 246 -40.84 8.35 -16.31
C HIS A 246 -40.28 8.91 -15.00
N TYR A 247 -40.19 8.07 -13.97
CA TYR A 247 -39.72 8.42 -12.63
C TYR A 247 -38.27 7.99 -12.36
N GLY A 248 -37.51 7.64 -13.40
CA GLY A 248 -36.10 7.25 -13.30
C GLY A 248 -35.86 5.75 -13.06
N ARG A 249 -36.86 4.91 -13.37
CA ARG A 249 -36.85 3.46 -13.14
C ARG A 249 -36.79 3.08 -11.65
N GLN A 250 -36.85 1.78 -11.39
CA GLN A 250 -36.92 1.23 -10.04
C GLN A 250 -35.73 1.64 -9.14
N GLU A 251 -34.52 1.81 -9.69
CA GLU A 251 -33.34 2.18 -8.91
C GLU A 251 -33.30 3.66 -8.50
N ALA A 252 -34.02 4.56 -9.20
CA ALA A 252 -34.22 5.94 -8.71
C ALA A 252 -35.20 5.97 -7.53
N ILE A 253 -36.28 5.19 -7.62
CA ILE A 253 -37.26 5.06 -6.55
C ILE A 253 -36.62 4.43 -5.31
N ALA A 254 -35.80 3.39 -5.47
CA ALA A 254 -35.12 2.68 -4.38
C ALA A 254 -34.28 3.60 -3.46
N GLN A 255 -33.77 4.72 -3.97
CA GLN A 255 -32.99 5.68 -3.20
C GLN A 255 -33.80 6.43 -2.13
N HIS A 256 -35.13 6.31 -2.15
CA HIS A 256 -36.01 6.81 -1.11
C HIS A 256 -36.13 5.84 0.08
N TYR A 257 -35.75 4.57 -0.11
CA TYR A 257 -35.93 3.51 0.89
C TYR A 257 -34.66 3.17 1.63
N HIS A 258 -33.55 3.04 0.90
CA HIS A 258 -32.32 2.49 1.43
C HIS A 258 -31.11 2.87 0.56
N LEU A 259 -29.91 2.52 1.02
CA LEU A 259 -28.67 2.64 0.26
C LEU A 259 -28.74 1.81 -1.02
N THR A 260 -28.25 2.36 -2.14
CA THR A 260 -28.24 1.67 -3.43
C THR A 260 -26.84 1.61 -4.01
N SER A 261 -26.69 0.81 -5.07
CA SER A 261 -25.45 0.73 -5.83
C SER A 261 -25.01 2.08 -6.41
N HIS A 262 -25.97 2.98 -6.63
CA HIS A 262 -25.74 4.33 -7.15
C HIS A 262 -25.32 5.33 -6.08
N THR A 263 -25.85 5.24 -4.86
CA THR A 263 -25.59 6.21 -3.79
C THR A 263 -24.49 5.77 -2.83
N MET A 264 -24.09 4.50 -2.82
CA MET A 264 -23.03 3.99 -1.94
C MET A 264 -21.64 4.53 -2.27
N ALA A 265 -21.29 4.65 -3.56
CA ALA A 265 -19.95 5.03 -3.99
C ALA A 265 -19.40 6.33 -3.35
N PRO A 266 -20.15 7.46 -3.30
CA PRO A 266 -19.63 8.68 -2.68
C PRO A 266 -19.38 8.52 -1.16
N PHE A 267 -20.23 7.81 -0.41
CA PHE A 267 -19.97 7.48 0.99
C PHE A 267 -18.69 6.66 1.15
N TYR A 268 -18.54 5.61 0.34
CA TYR A 268 -17.36 4.75 0.38
C TYR A 268 -16.07 5.52 0.08
N VAL A 269 -16.10 6.42 -0.92
CA VAL A 269 -14.94 7.26 -1.29
C VAL A 269 -14.60 8.25 -0.16
N ALA A 270 -15.60 8.94 0.39
CA ALA A 270 -15.40 9.88 1.48
C ALA A 270 -14.80 9.18 2.72
N LEU A 271 -15.35 8.02 3.11
CA LEU A 271 -14.83 7.23 4.23
C LEU A 271 -13.45 6.64 3.93
N ALA A 272 -13.17 6.20 2.70
CA ALA A 272 -11.85 5.71 2.32
C ALA A 272 -10.75 6.77 2.47
N ILE A 273 -11.08 8.03 2.17
CA ILE A 273 -10.16 9.17 2.36
C ILE A 273 -10.03 9.50 3.84
N GLN A 274 -11.15 9.71 4.55
CA GLN A 274 -11.13 10.13 5.96
C GLN A 274 -10.50 9.08 6.89
N LEU A 275 -10.81 7.80 6.69
CA LEU A 275 -10.26 6.70 7.50
C LEU A 275 -8.86 6.27 7.03
N ALA A 276 -8.44 6.72 5.84
CA ALA A 276 -7.31 6.15 5.11
C ALA A 276 -7.41 4.61 5.01
N ALA A 277 -8.61 4.03 4.98
CA ALA A 277 -8.80 2.59 5.12
C ALA A 277 -8.38 1.82 3.85
N ASN A 278 -7.96 0.56 4.01
CA ASN A 278 -7.76 -0.30 2.84
C ASN A 278 -9.13 -0.65 2.22
N PRO A 279 -9.24 -0.80 0.89
CA PRO A 279 -10.53 -1.02 0.25
C PRO A 279 -11.33 -2.21 0.80
N GLN A 280 -10.67 -3.36 0.94
CA GLN A 280 -11.35 -4.59 1.38
C GLN A 280 -11.78 -4.54 2.87
N PRO A 281 -10.96 -4.08 3.81
CA PRO A 281 -11.41 -3.82 5.19
C PRO A 281 -12.54 -2.80 5.29
N LEU A 282 -12.48 -1.68 4.54
CA LEU A 282 -13.56 -0.69 4.55
C LEU A 282 -14.86 -1.26 4.02
N ARG A 283 -14.80 -2.04 2.93
CA ARG A 283 -15.95 -2.75 2.38
C ARG A 283 -16.68 -3.57 3.44
N ALA A 284 -15.93 -4.24 4.30
CA ALA A 284 -16.42 -5.13 5.35
C ALA A 284 -16.44 -4.47 6.73
N ILE A 285 -16.47 -3.13 6.80
CA ILE A 285 -16.63 -2.42 8.06
C ILE A 285 -17.99 -2.78 8.67
N ARG A 286 -18.02 -2.95 9.98
CA ARG A 286 -19.21 -3.39 10.70
C ARG A 286 -20.09 -2.21 11.12
N ARG A 287 -21.35 -2.49 11.47
CA ARG A 287 -22.32 -1.51 11.98
C ARG A 287 -21.91 -0.96 13.34
N ASP A 288 -21.31 -1.79 14.19
CA ASP A 288 -20.77 -1.45 15.52
C ASP A 288 -19.42 -0.69 15.49
N CYS A 289 -19.06 -0.08 14.36
CA CYS A 289 -17.74 0.55 14.18
C CYS A 289 -17.55 1.88 14.92
N LEU A 290 -18.61 2.48 15.46
CA LEU A 290 -18.53 3.72 16.25
C LEU A 290 -18.38 3.37 17.74
N VAL A 291 -17.25 3.79 18.32
CA VAL A 291 -16.91 3.53 19.73
C VAL A 291 -16.62 4.86 20.43
N PRO A 292 -17.07 5.07 21.68
CA PRO A 292 -16.66 6.23 22.47
C PRO A 292 -15.13 6.35 22.55
N HIS A 293 -14.61 7.58 22.49
CA HIS A 293 -13.17 7.77 22.66
C HIS A 293 -12.79 7.55 24.13
N PRO A 294 -11.73 6.78 24.42
CA PRO A 294 -11.43 6.35 25.79
C PRO A 294 -10.98 7.48 26.73
N LEU A 295 -10.64 8.65 26.20
CA LEU A 295 -10.06 9.78 26.94
C LEU A 295 -10.69 11.15 26.64
N ASP A 296 -11.56 11.25 25.62
CA ASP A 296 -12.07 12.56 25.17
C ASP A 296 -13.53 12.41 24.76
N ASP A 297 -14.44 12.81 25.64
CA ASP A 297 -15.88 12.69 25.45
C ASP A 297 -16.40 13.46 24.22
N ASN A 298 -15.59 14.36 23.67
CA ASN A 298 -15.91 15.12 22.48
C ASN A 298 -15.45 14.45 21.19
N ARG A 299 -14.95 13.21 21.27
CA ARG A 299 -14.45 12.45 20.13
C ARG A 299 -15.08 11.07 20.07
N VAL A 300 -15.12 10.54 18.84
CA VAL A 300 -15.59 9.20 18.55
C VAL A 300 -14.49 8.46 17.80
N MET A 301 -14.25 7.21 18.19
CA MET A 301 -13.38 6.29 17.49
C MET A 301 -14.18 5.54 16.43
N VAL A 302 -13.66 5.52 15.20
CA VAL A 302 -14.13 4.62 14.15
C VAL A 302 -13.17 3.44 14.10
N GLU A 303 -13.68 2.23 14.34
CA GLU A 303 -12.90 0.98 14.38
C GLU A 303 -13.27 0.04 13.23
N TRP A 304 -12.27 -0.65 12.65
CA TRP A 304 -12.51 -1.66 11.62
C TRP A 304 -11.45 -2.75 11.63
N LEU A 305 -11.87 -3.95 11.22
CA LEU A 305 -11.00 -5.13 11.22
C LEU A 305 -10.25 -5.27 9.89
N LYS A 306 -8.92 -5.37 9.98
CA LYS A 306 -8.07 -5.80 8.88
C LYS A 306 -7.77 -7.29 9.02
N ARG A 307 -8.56 -8.13 8.35
CA ARG A 307 -8.30 -9.57 8.22
C ARG A 307 -7.06 -9.80 7.33
N ARG A 308 -6.02 -10.44 7.87
CA ARG A 308 -4.87 -10.98 7.10
C ARG A 308 -5.10 -12.47 6.84
N THR A 309 -4.43 -13.03 5.83
CA THR A 309 -4.49 -14.46 5.46
C THR A 309 -3.80 -15.38 6.48
N GLY A 310 -3.76 -15.01 7.76
CA GLY A 310 -3.04 -15.71 8.84
C GLY A 310 -2.71 -14.75 9.99
N ARG A 311 -2.92 -15.24 11.23
CA ARG A 311 -2.97 -14.53 12.53
C ARG A 311 -4.17 -13.59 12.70
N ASN A 312 -4.62 -13.51 13.95
CA ASN A 312 -5.82 -12.80 14.44
C ASN A 312 -6.09 -11.48 13.70
N PRO A 313 -7.35 -11.17 13.40
CA PRO A 313 -7.71 -9.93 12.72
C PRO A 313 -7.16 -8.73 13.49
N LYS A 314 -6.44 -7.83 12.79
CA LYS A 314 -5.90 -6.62 13.43
C LYS A 314 -6.96 -5.54 13.43
N MET A 315 -7.32 -5.05 14.61
CA MET A 315 -8.15 -3.85 14.74
C MET A 315 -7.37 -2.62 14.27
N GLN A 316 -7.98 -1.79 13.44
CA GLN A 316 -7.51 -0.46 13.06
C GLN A 316 -8.52 0.57 13.54
N ARG A 317 -8.06 1.77 13.90
CA ARG A 317 -8.92 2.79 14.48
C ARG A 317 -8.49 4.20 14.10
N ARG A 318 -9.44 5.14 14.09
CA ARG A 318 -9.17 6.58 13.98
C ARG A 318 -10.15 7.41 14.81
N SER A 319 -9.63 8.47 15.41
CA SER A 319 -10.37 9.42 16.23
C SER A 319 -10.90 10.58 15.39
N PHE A 320 -12.17 10.94 15.58
CA PHE A 320 -12.83 12.04 14.89
C PHE A 320 -13.61 12.93 15.85
N ASP A 321 -13.72 14.21 15.49
CA ASP A 321 -14.66 15.15 16.11
C ASP A 321 -16.03 15.01 15.41
N PRO A 322 -17.06 14.47 16.09
CA PRO A 322 -18.38 14.23 15.52
C PRO A 322 -19.19 15.51 15.32
N ARG A 323 -18.76 16.67 15.86
CA ARG A 323 -19.46 17.95 15.68
C ARG A 323 -19.34 18.47 14.25
N ARG A 324 -18.36 17.97 13.48
CA ARG A 324 -18.19 18.32 12.07
C ARG A 324 -19.26 17.59 11.23
N PRO A 325 -20.12 18.31 10.47
CA PRO A 325 -21.27 17.72 9.77
C PRO A 325 -20.94 16.61 8.76
N ARG A 326 -19.71 16.62 8.20
CA ARG A 326 -19.25 15.64 7.20
C ARG A 326 -18.11 14.76 7.70
N SER A 327 -17.96 14.64 9.02
CA SER A 327 -17.00 13.72 9.63
C SER A 327 -17.41 12.27 9.41
N ALA A 328 -16.43 11.36 9.46
CA ALA A 328 -16.67 9.93 9.28
C ALA A 328 -17.79 9.38 10.20
N PRO A 329 -17.87 9.72 11.50
CA PRO A 329 -18.99 9.31 12.34
C PRO A 329 -20.36 9.73 11.79
N ARG A 330 -20.51 10.98 11.34
CA ARG A 330 -21.78 11.46 10.76
C ARG A 330 -22.15 10.73 9.48
N LEU A 331 -21.17 10.48 8.61
CA LEU A 331 -21.41 9.69 7.40
C LEU A 331 -21.78 8.24 7.71
N ILE A 332 -21.23 7.67 8.79
CA ILE A 332 -21.54 6.32 9.25
C ILE A 332 -22.96 6.27 9.85
N GLU A 333 -23.36 7.26 10.65
CA GLU A 333 -24.74 7.38 11.16
C GLU A 333 -25.76 7.42 10.03
N MET A 334 -25.51 8.24 9.00
CA MET A 334 -26.36 8.27 7.80
C MET A 334 -26.43 6.90 7.12
N LEU A 335 -25.30 6.21 6.99
CA LEU A 335 -25.26 4.86 6.42
C LEU A 335 -26.04 3.86 7.27
N LEU A 336 -25.94 3.93 8.61
CA LEU A 336 -26.68 3.06 9.51
C LEU A 336 -28.18 3.19 9.25
N GLU A 337 -28.71 4.42 9.18
CA GLU A 337 -30.11 4.69 8.84
C GLU A 337 -30.47 4.19 7.42
N MET A 338 -29.65 4.49 6.42
CA MET A 338 -29.91 4.10 5.03
C MET A 338 -29.84 2.59 4.79
N THR A 339 -29.19 1.84 5.68
CA THR A 339 -29.00 0.38 5.52
C THR A 339 -29.81 -0.44 6.50
N GLU A 340 -30.45 0.19 7.49
CA GLU A 340 -31.35 -0.47 8.45
C GLU A 340 -32.43 -1.33 7.75
N PRO A 341 -33.15 -0.84 6.71
CA PRO A 341 -34.18 -1.64 6.06
C PRO A 341 -33.65 -2.90 5.35
N LEU A 342 -32.34 -3.00 5.11
CA LEU A 342 -31.73 -4.12 4.38
C LEU A 342 -31.32 -5.28 5.28
N ILE A 343 -31.25 -5.10 6.61
CA ILE A 343 -30.70 -6.09 7.55
C ILE A 343 -31.48 -7.40 7.51
N ALA A 344 -32.81 -7.33 7.61
CA ALA A 344 -33.68 -8.51 7.61
C ALA A 344 -33.60 -9.29 6.28
N HIS A 345 -33.16 -8.64 5.21
CA HIS A 345 -33.06 -9.21 3.87
C HIS A 345 -31.63 -9.60 3.48
N ALA A 346 -30.67 -9.49 4.41
CA ALA A 346 -29.28 -9.89 4.20
C ALA A 346 -29.00 -11.27 4.81
N PRO A 347 -28.01 -12.03 4.27
CA PRO A 347 -27.52 -13.25 4.87
C PRO A 347 -27.09 -13.00 6.33
N PRO A 348 -27.34 -13.95 7.26
CA PRO A 348 -27.01 -13.79 8.68
C PRO A 348 -25.59 -13.25 8.93
N ASP A 349 -24.59 -13.79 8.25
CA ASP A 349 -23.18 -13.42 8.41
C ASP A 349 -22.82 -12.02 7.91
N GLU A 350 -23.69 -11.42 7.08
CA GLU A 350 -23.47 -10.12 6.47
C GLU A 350 -24.27 -9.01 7.15
N ARG A 351 -25.27 -9.34 7.99
CA ARG A 351 -26.17 -8.37 8.66
C ARG A 351 -25.43 -7.28 9.42
N GLU A 352 -24.30 -7.64 10.02
CA GLU A 352 -23.44 -6.72 10.76
C GLU A 352 -22.57 -5.82 9.88
N SER A 353 -22.69 -5.88 8.55
CA SER A 353 -21.92 -5.03 7.63
C SER A 353 -22.57 -3.67 7.45
N LEU A 354 -21.77 -2.61 7.39
CA LEU A 354 -22.26 -1.26 7.15
C LEU A 354 -22.71 -1.04 5.70
N PHE A 355 -22.01 -1.63 4.72
CA PHE A 355 -22.27 -1.43 3.29
C PHE A 355 -23.18 -2.53 2.71
N LEU A 356 -24.42 -2.59 3.22
CA LEU A 356 -25.47 -3.42 2.63
C LEU A 356 -26.11 -2.70 1.45
N ILE A 357 -26.34 -3.44 0.36
CA ILE A 357 -27.16 -2.98 -0.76
C ILE A 357 -28.14 -4.09 -1.17
N ARG A 358 -29.23 -3.69 -1.80
CA ARG A 358 -30.10 -4.63 -2.50
C ARG A 358 -29.41 -5.18 -3.75
N TYR A 359 -29.50 -6.48 -3.98
CA TYR A 359 -29.04 -7.08 -5.24
C TYR A 359 -30.06 -6.82 -6.37
N PRO A 360 -29.62 -6.34 -7.54
CA PRO A 360 -30.48 -6.30 -8.72
C PRO A 360 -30.74 -7.74 -9.22
N SER A 361 -32.00 -8.19 -9.20
CA SER A 361 -32.48 -9.46 -9.77
C SER A 361 -32.29 -9.48 -11.31
N ALA A 362 -32.08 -10.58 -12.06
CA ALA A 362 -31.85 -12.00 -11.81
C ALA A 362 -31.10 -12.58 -13.03
N ALA A 363 -29.80 -12.90 -12.91
CA ALA A 363 -29.24 -13.95 -13.75
C ALA A 363 -29.50 -15.28 -13.04
N TYR A 364 -29.91 -16.33 -13.76
CA TYR A 364 -30.16 -17.66 -13.18
C TYR A 364 -28.99 -18.15 -12.30
N TRP A 365 -27.75 -17.82 -12.71
CA TRP A 365 -26.50 -18.13 -12.00
C TRP A 365 -26.17 -17.22 -10.79
N ARG A 366 -26.98 -16.19 -10.55
CA ARG A 366 -26.86 -15.24 -9.43
C ARG A 366 -28.18 -15.11 -8.67
N ARG A 367 -28.95 -16.19 -8.59
CA ARG A 367 -30.02 -16.24 -7.58
C ARG A 367 -29.33 -16.17 -6.22
N HIS A 368 -29.52 -15.03 -5.57
CA HIS A 368 -29.16 -14.87 -4.18
C HIS A 368 -30.32 -15.40 -3.36
N ASP A 369 -30.03 -16.23 -2.37
CA ASP A 369 -31.04 -16.68 -1.40
C ASP A 369 -31.62 -15.50 -0.61
N TYR A 370 -30.87 -14.40 -0.57
CA TYR A 370 -31.20 -13.16 0.12
C TYR A 370 -31.32 -11.97 -0.86
N PRO A 371 -32.37 -11.12 -0.74
CA PRO A 371 -32.57 -9.95 -1.61
C PRO A 371 -31.51 -8.84 -1.48
N ALA A 372 -30.79 -8.79 -0.36
CA ALA A 372 -29.76 -7.82 -0.05
C ALA A 372 -28.51 -8.50 0.49
N GLY A 373 -27.41 -7.76 0.58
CA GLY A 373 -26.19 -8.22 1.21
C GLY A 373 -25.01 -7.29 0.98
N LEU A 374 -23.84 -7.77 1.36
CA LEU A 374 -22.58 -7.04 1.27
C LEU A 374 -22.18 -6.85 -0.20
N ILE A 375 -21.66 -5.67 -0.52
CA ILE A 375 -21.15 -5.37 -1.85
C ILE A 375 -20.02 -6.32 -2.25
N ALA A 376 -20.08 -6.92 -3.44
CA ALA A 376 -19.01 -7.82 -3.90
C ALA A 376 -17.67 -7.04 -4.07
N PRO A 377 -16.52 -7.61 -3.67
CA PRO A 377 -15.22 -6.93 -3.77
C PRO A 377 -14.90 -6.40 -5.17
N ASP A 378 -15.21 -7.20 -6.19
CA ASP A 378 -14.90 -6.91 -7.59
C ASP A 378 -15.81 -5.82 -8.20
N SER A 379 -16.86 -5.39 -7.49
CA SER A 379 -17.79 -4.36 -7.96
C SER A 379 -17.39 -2.94 -7.60
N ILE A 380 -16.49 -2.74 -6.63
CA ILE A 380 -16.03 -1.41 -6.17
C ILE A 380 -15.50 -0.54 -7.32
N PRO A 381 -14.63 -1.04 -8.24
CA PRO A 381 -14.17 -0.23 -9.37
C PRO A 381 -15.32 0.22 -10.28
N GLY A 382 -16.30 -0.65 -10.50
CA GLY A 382 -17.49 -0.33 -11.28
C GLY A 382 -18.35 0.76 -10.64
N PHE A 383 -18.51 0.73 -9.32
CA PHE A 383 -19.23 1.76 -8.57
C PHE A 383 -18.52 3.12 -8.63
N ILE A 384 -17.20 3.14 -8.40
CA ILE A 384 -16.39 4.37 -8.49
C ILE A 384 -16.42 4.97 -9.89
N ASN A 385 -16.29 4.15 -10.94
CA ASN A 385 -16.37 4.63 -12.32
C ASN A 385 -17.75 5.20 -12.69
N ARG A 386 -18.84 4.65 -12.12
CA ARG A 386 -20.19 5.23 -12.29
C ARG A 386 -20.34 6.54 -11.55
N PHE A 387 -19.81 6.65 -10.33
CA PHE A 387 -19.73 7.92 -9.59
C PHE A 387 -19.01 8.98 -10.43
N ILE A 388 -17.75 8.75 -10.83
CA ILE A 388 -16.95 9.72 -11.61
C ILE A 388 -17.69 10.19 -12.87
N ARG A 389 -18.21 9.24 -13.68
CA ARG A 389 -18.92 9.59 -14.92
C ARG A 389 -20.16 10.44 -14.65
N ARG A 390 -20.98 10.04 -13.67
CA ARG A 390 -22.21 10.76 -13.31
C ARG A 390 -21.89 12.16 -12.78
N THR A 391 -20.91 12.28 -11.88
CA THR A 391 -20.54 13.57 -11.30
C THR A 391 -19.99 14.49 -12.38
N ASN A 392 -19.08 14.01 -13.24
CA ASN A 392 -18.48 14.83 -14.29
C ASN A 392 -19.52 15.30 -15.30
N HIS A 393 -20.46 14.44 -15.71
CA HIS A 393 -21.56 14.87 -16.58
C HIS A 393 -22.42 15.99 -15.94
N ARG A 394 -22.65 15.94 -14.61
CA ARG A 394 -23.35 17.02 -13.89
C ARG A 394 -22.50 18.30 -13.83
N ILE A 395 -21.20 18.17 -13.61
CA ILE A 395 -20.27 19.31 -13.57
C ILE A 395 -20.17 19.96 -14.96
N GLU A 396 -20.06 19.17 -16.03
CA GLU A 396 -20.03 19.64 -17.42
C GLU A 396 -21.29 20.43 -17.77
N ARG A 397 -22.47 19.89 -17.42
CA ARG A 397 -23.74 20.63 -17.57
C ARG A 397 -23.77 21.94 -16.80
N TRP A 398 -23.26 21.93 -15.56
CA TRP A 398 -23.21 23.14 -14.74
C TRP A 398 -22.22 24.16 -15.32
N ASN A 399 -21.05 23.72 -15.81
CA ASN A 399 -20.03 24.54 -16.45
C ASN A 399 -20.54 25.16 -17.76
N ALA A 400 -21.30 24.40 -18.55
CA ALA A 400 -21.94 24.91 -19.76
C ALA A 400 -22.96 26.02 -19.44
N ALA A 401 -23.70 25.89 -18.34
CA ALA A 401 -24.62 26.92 -17.87
C ALA A 401 -23.95 28.10 -17.14
N HIS A 402 -22.71 27.92 -16.64
CA HIS A 402 -21.97 28.91 -15.86
C HIS A 402 -20.51 29.05 -16.34
N PRO A 403 -20.29 29.48 -17.60
CA PRO A 403 -18.95 29.51 -18.20
C PRO A 403 -17.97 30.43 -17.47
N ALA A 404 -18.46 31.46 -16.77
CA ALA A 404 -17.63 32.40 -16.01
C ALA A 404 -17.06 31.84 -14.70
N ARG A 405 -17.52 30.67 -14.22
CA ARG A 405 -17.10 30.10 -12.92
C ARG A 405 -16.89 28.58 -12.97
N PRO A 406 -16.12 28.02 -13.92
CA PRO A 406 -16.08 26.57 -14.12
C PRO A 406 -15.62 25.81 -12.87
N LYS A 407 -16.32 24.72 -12.56
CA LYS A 407 -15.95 23.75 -11.54
C LYS A 407 -14.98 22.71 -12.13
N PRO A 408 -13.97 22.28 -11.35
CA PRO A 408 -13.05 21.24 -11.79
C PRO A 408 -13.77 19.88 -11.90
N LEU A 409 -13.38 19.10 -12.91
CA LEU A 409 -13.85 17.72 -13.05
C LEU A 409 -13.19 16.82 -12.00
N VAL A 410 -13.90 15.75 -11.62
CA VAL A 410 -13.37 14.69 -10.77
C VAL A 410 -12.37 13.87 -11.59
N PRO A 411 -11.11 13.71 -11.12
CA PRO A 411 -10.10 12.92 -11.84
C PRO A 411 -10.46 11.42 -11.83
N LYS A 412 -9.85 10.64 -12.72
CA LYS A 412 -9.95 9.18 -12.67
C LYS A 412 -9.11 8.65 -11.51
N PHE A 413 -9.69 7.80 -10.68
CA PHE A 413 -8.98 7.17 -9.56
C PHE A 413 -9.52 5.77 -9.25
N THR A 414 -8.76 5.03 -8.44
CA THR A 414 -9.13 3.72 -7.90
C THR A 414 -9.10 3.76 -6.37
N ALA A 415 -9.89 2.87 -5.73
CA ALA A 415 -9.95 2.80 -4.28
C ALA A 415 -8.57 2.56 -3.62
N SER A 416 -7.67 1.84 -4.30
CA SER A 416 -6.33 1.53 -3.79
C SER A 416 -5.38 2.74 -3.77
N GLN A 417 -5.66 3.79 -4.55
CA GLN A 417 -4.86 5.02 -4.56
C GLN A 417 -5.14 5.88 -3.31
N LEU A 418 -6.39 5.97 -2.88
CA LEU A 418 -6.86 6.88 -1.81
C LEU A 418 -6.01 6.79 -0.54
N ARG A 419 -5.83 5.58 0.01
CA ARG A 419 -5.07 5.38 1.25
C ARG A 419 -3.62 5.86 1.15
N GLY A 420 -2.97 5.63 0.01
CA GLY A 420 -1.59 6.06 -0.19
C GLY A 420 -1.48 7.55 -0.41
N SER A 421 -2.42 8.15 -1.13
CA SER A 421 -2.48 9.60 -1.29
C SER A 421 -2.65 10.31 0.07
N VAL A 422 -3.54 9.81 0.93
CA VAL A 422 -3.73 10.33 2.29
C VAL A 422 -2.45 10.19 3.12
N ALA A 423 -1.73 9.08 2.99
CA ALA A 423 -0.44 8.90 3.67
C ALA A 423 0.59 9.96 3.24
N THR A 424 0.74 10.16 1.94
CA THR A 424 1.66 11.15 1.37
C THR A 424 1.32 12.56 1.86
N GLU A 425 0.05 12.95 1.87
CA GLU A 425 -0.33 14.28 2.36
C GLU A 425 -0.05 14.47 3.85
N HIS A 426 -0.29 13.45 4.69
CA HIS A 426 0.07 13.53 6.11
C HIS A 426 1.58 13.58 6.34
N TYR A 427 2.37 12.89 5.52
CA TYR A 427 3.83 12.97 5.54
C TYR A 427 4.32 14.37 5.17
N VAL A 428 3.81 14.92 4.07
CA VAL A 428 4.18 16.28 3.62
C VAL A 428 3.75 17.33 4.66
N ALA A 429 2.51 17.25 5.17
CA ALA A 429 1.99 18.21 6.14
C ALA A 429 2.72 18.17 7.49
N SER A 430 3.36 17.06 7.83
CA SER A 430 4.18 16.92 9.05
C SER A 430 5.65 17.28 8.84
N GLY A 431 6.03 17.78 7.66
CA GLY A 431 7.42 18.11 7.34
C GLY A 431 8.33 16.88 7.21
N GLY A 432 7.75 15.72 6.86
CA GLY A 432 8.51 14.49 6.60
C GLY A 432 8.49 13.50 7.76
N ASP A 433 7.52 13.57 8.67
CA ASP A 433 7.43 12.62 9.78
C ASP A 433 6.71 11.32 9.36
N LEU A 434 7.50 10.26 9.16
CA LEU A 434 6.99 8.92 8.89
C LEU A 434 6.12 8.36 10.03
N ARG A 435 6.31 8.78 11.28
CA ARG A 435 5.46 8.34 12.40
C ARG A 435 4.07 8.95 12.31
N ALA A 436 3.96 10.22 11.96
CA ALA A 436 2.68 10.88 11.73
C ALA A 436 1.86 10.18 10.64
N ALA A 437 2.48 9.89 9.48
CA ALA A 437 1.83 9.11 8.42
C ALA A 437 1.52 7.66 8.87
N GLY A 438 2.44 7.03 9.61
CA GLY A 438 2.28 5.68 10.13
C GLY A 438 1.12 5.52 11.11
N ALA A 439 0.91 6.53 11.97
CA ALA A 439 -0.21 6.59 12.92
C ALA A 439 -1.55 6.66 12.19
N VAL A 440 -1.68 7.53 11.17
CA VAL A 440 -2.88 7.60 10.31
C VAL A 440 -3.15 6.25 9.65
N LEU A 441 -2.10 5.60 9.15
CA LEU A 441 -2.20 4.29 8.51
C LEU A 441 -2.35 3.12 9.49
N ASN A 442 -2.24 3.31 10.81
CA ASN A 442 -2.23 2.23 11.79
C ASN A 442 -1.13 1.16 11.50
N HIS A 443 0.03 1.61 11.01
CA HIS A 443 1.19 0.77 10.72
C HIS A 443 2.04 0.56 11.98
N ALA A 444 2.53 -0.66 12.18
CA ALA A 444 3.47 -0.98 13.27
C ALA A 444 4.94 -0.77 12.86
N SER A 445 5.22 -0.84 11.55
CA SER A 445 6.57 -0.74 11.00
C SER A 445 6.66 0.47 10.08
N LEU A 446 7.67 1.31 10.30
CA LEU A 446 7.94 2.48 9.47
C LEU A 446 8.35 2.10 8.05
N VAL A 447 9.04 0.96 7.86
CA VAL A 447 9.34 0.41 6.52
C VAL A 447 8.06 0.17 5.71
N THR A 448 6.96 -0.18 6.37
CA THR A 448 5.66 -0.33 5.67
C THR A 448 5.04 1.03 5.33
N THR A 449 5.27 2.05 6.16
CA THR A 449 4.78 3.42 5.91
C THR A 449 5.57 4.10 4.80
N ASP A 450 6.88 3.93 4.79
CA ASP A 450 7.81 4.48 3.82
C ASP A 450 7.37 4.16 2.38
N ARG A 451 7.08 2.88 2.10
CA ARG A 451 6.49 2.41 0.84
C ARG A 451 5.17 3.06 0.42
N TYR A 452 4.45 3.72 1.35
CA TYR A 452 3.23 4.45 1.03
C TYR A 452 3.52 5.90 0.62
N VAL A 453 4.56 6.52 1.19
CA VAL A 453 4.88 7.94 1.01
C VAL A 453 5.96 8.19 -0.03
N GLU A 454 6.82 7.20 -0.32
CA GLU A 454 7.81 7.22 -1.39
C GLU A 454 7.19 7.69 -2.72
N GLY A 455 7.76 8.75 -3.29
CA GLY A 455 7.25 9.38 -4.52
C GLY A 455 7.84 10.76 -4.75
N SER A 456 7.35 11.45 -5.78
CA SER A 456 7.83 12.79 -6.17
C SER A 456 7.66 13.83 -5.05
N ALA A 457 6.54 13.78 -4.32
CA ALA A 457 6.28 14.70 -3.21
C ALA A 457 7.27 14.51 -2.04
N ALA A 458 7.57 13.26 -1.67
CA ALA A 458 8.55 12.97 -0.64
C ALA A 458 9.96 13.41 -1.06
N ARG A 459 10.37 13.09 -2.29
CA ARG A 459 11.67 13.52 -2.83
C ARG A 459 11.83 15.04 -2.87
N LYS A 460 10.77 15.76 -3.25
CA LYS A 460 10.78 17.22 -3.25
C LYS A 460 11.02 17.76 -1.83
N LEU A 461 10.29 17.24 -0.85
CA LEU A 461 10.44 17.65 0.55
C LEU A 461 11.84 17.31 1.10
N GLU A 462 12.38 16.14 0.77
CA GLU A 462 13.74 15.74 1.12
C GLU A 462 14.77 16.70 0.53
N GLN A 463 14.65 17.03 -0.77
CA GLN A 463 15.52 17.98 -1.44
C GLN A 463 15.44 19.38 -0.81
N GLU A 464 14.24 19.88 -0.53
CA GLU A 464 14.03 21.17 0.15
C GLU A 464 14.62 21.16 1.57
N THR A 465 14.51 20.04 2.29
CA THR A 465 15.07 19.87 3.63
C THR A 465 16.60 19.85 3.57
N ILE A 466 17.18 19.08 2.64
CA ILE A 466 18.64 19.03 2.43
C ILE A 466 19.16 20.43 2.09
N ALA A 467 18.54 21.12 1.14
CA ALA A 467 18.92 22.47 0.75
C ALA A 467 18.87 23.45 1.94
N ARG A 468 17.78 23.42 2.72
CA ARG A 468 17.64 24.24 3.93
C ARG A 468 18.74 23.94 4.95
N LEU A 469 19.02 22.66 5.23
CA LEU A 469 20.05 22.26 6.19
C LEU A 469 21.45 22.66 5.70
N GLN A 470 21.72 22.55 4.40
CA GLN A 470 22.96 23.06 3.80
C GLN A 470 23.09 24.57 3.98
N THR A 471 22.03 25.34 3.74
CA THR A 471 22.02 26.79 4.00
C THR A 471 22.29 27.12 5.47
N LEU A 472 21.65 26.39 6.39
CA LEU A 472 21.87 26.58 7.83
C LEU A 472 23.30 26.22 8.25
N MET A 473 23.87 25.16 7.69
CA MET A 473 25.26 24.77 7.92
C MET A 473 26.22 25.85 7.42
N VAL A 474 26.01 26.39 6.22
CA VAL A 474 26.82 27.51 5.68
C VAL A 474 26.69 28.76 6.55
N ALA A 475 25.47 29.10 6.99
CA ALA A 475 25.24 30.24 7.87
C ALA A 475 25.91 30.06 9.24
N TRP A 476 25.85 28.85 9.81
CA TRP A 476 26.51 28.51 11.07
C TRP A 476 28.04 28.60 10.97
N VAL A 477 28.62 28.11 9.88
CA VAL A 477 30.06 28.23 9.61
C VAL A 477 30.46 29.69 9.35
N SER A 478 29.60 30.49 8.73
CA SER A 478 29.86 31.89 8.39
C SER A 478 29.67 32.86 9.57
N GLY A 479 28.75 32.59 10.50
CA GLY A 479 28.44 33.44 11.68
C GLY A 479 27.75 34.78 11.34
N PRO A 480 26.90 35.34 12.23
CA PRO A 480 26.17 36.59 11.95
C PRO A 480 27.04 37.86 11.96
N ASP A 481 28.30 37.75 12.40
CA ASP A 481 29.18 38.91 12.60
C ASP A 481 30.65 38.61 12.28
N ARG A 482 30.91 37.70 11.33
CA ARG A 482 32.21 37.72 10.66
C ARG A 482 32.22 38.91 9.72
N LYS A 483 32.58 40.10 10.25
CA LYS A 483 33.28 41.12 9.44
C LYS A 483 34.29 40.35 8.60
N GLU A 484 34.28 40.57 7.28
CA GLU A 484 35.23 39.97 6.35
C GLU A 484 36.57 39.84 7.08
N PRO A 485 37.12 38.63 7.28
CA PRO A 485 38.40 38.51 7.95
C PRO A 485 39.33 39.47 7.22
N ALA A 486 39.92 40.41 7.96
CA ALA A 486 40.88 41.36 7.40
C ALA A 486 41.77 40.56 6.47
N ARG A 487 41.87 40.96 5.19
CA ARG A 487 42.54 40.19 4.13
C ARG A 487 44.01 40.01 4.45
N HIS A 488 44.32 39.06 5.32
CA HIS A 488 45.63 38.48 5.47
C HIS A 488 45.62 37.37 4.42
N GLY A 489 46.48 37.50 3.39
CA GLY A 489 46.54 36.54 2.30
C GLY A 489 46.61 35.12 2.84
N SER A 490 45.93 34.18 2.19
CA SER A 490 45.98 32.77 2.58
C SER A 490 47.45 32.32 2.66
N VAL A 491 47.86 31.73 3.78
CA VAL A 491 49.22 31.21 3.93
C VAL A 491 49.22 29.71 3.66
N THR A 492 50.28 29.23 3.03
CA THR A 492 50.57 27.81 2.95
C THR A 492 51.10 27.39 4.32
N ALA A 493 50.35 26.55 5.01
CA ALA A 493 50.77 25.99 6.29
C ALA A 493 51.79 24.85 6.07
N LEU A 494 52.39 24.38 7.17
CA LEU A 494 53.57 23.50 7.20
C LEU A 494 53.49 22.26 6.30
N PHE A 495 52.28 21.75 6.02
CA PHE A 495 52.05 20.56 5.19
C PHE A 495 51.37 20.87 3.84
N GLY A 496 51.63 22.06 3.28
CA GLY A 496 51.21 22.43 1.92
C GLY A 496 49.73 22.77 1.77
N HIS A 497 48.92 22.73 2.83
CA HIS A 497 47.51 23.12 2.79
C HIS A 497 47.34 24.62 2.98
N ARG A 498 46.34 25.19 2.32
CA ARG A 498 46.04 26.62 2.34
C ARG A 498 45.20 26.97 3.57
N CYS A 499 45.78 27.65 4.55
CA CYS A 499 45.05 28.17 5.69
C CYS A 499 44.34 29.48 5.29
N LEU A 500 43.01 29.48 5.40
CA LEU A 500 42.18 30.64 5.08
C LEU A 500 42.01 31.62 6.24
N ALA A 501 42.45 31.24 7.45
CA ALA A 501 42.33 32.06 8.66
C ALA A 501 43.60 31.94 9.55
N PRO A 502 44.77 32.40 9.08
CA PRO A 502 46.03 32.27 9.84
C PRO A 502 46.13 33.23 11.03
N VAL A 503 45.22 34.19 11.13
CA VAL A 503 45.20 35.25 12.14
C VAL A 503 43.86 35.22 12.86
N GLU A 504 43.91 35.21 14.18
CA GLU A 504 42.75 35.26 15.07
C GLU A 504 42.76 36.60 15.84
N LYS A 505 41.59 37.07 16.30
CA LYS A 505 41.54 38.23 17.21
C LYS A 505 41.90 37.77 18.63
N GLY A 506 42.97 38.35 19.19
CA GLY A 506 43.30 38.18 20.60
C GLY A 506 42.23 38.78 21.52
N GLY A 507 42.22 38.36 22.79
CA GLY A 507 41.29 38.89 23.80
C GLY A 507 41.46 40.38 24.10
N ASP A 508 42.58 40.98 23.65
CA ASP A 508 42.91 42.41 23.67
C ASP A 508 42.44 43.15 22.40
N GLY A 509 41.79 42.46 21.45
CA GLY A 509 41.32 43.02 20.19
C GLY A 509 42.39 43.11 19.09
N ASN A 510 43.65 42.81 19.39
CA ASN A 510 44.75 42.83 18.43
C ASN A 510 44.83 41.54 17.61
N PRO A 511 45.15 41.60 16.30
CA PRO A 511 45.37 40.40 15.49
C PRO A 511 46.60 39.63 15.98
N ARG A 512 46.44 38.33 16.23
CA ARG A 512 47.53 37.42 16.59
C ARG A 512 47.53 36.22 15.65
N LEU A 513 48.70 35.70 15.33
CA LEU A 513 48.80 34.44 14.59
C LEU A 513 48.07 33.33 15.37
N CYS A 514 47.31 32.51 14.67
CA CYS A 514 46.65 31.36 15.27
C CYS A 514 47.72 30.52 15.99
N PRO A 515 47.56 30.25 17.31
CA PRO A 515 48.54 29.46 18.06
C PRO A 515 48.63 28.01 17.54
N ARG A 516 47.62 27.58 16.77
CA ARG A 516 47.54 26.27 16.12
C ARG A 516 47.96 26.27 14.65
N LEU A 517 48.46 27.40 14.11
CA LEU A 517 48.90 27.50 12.71
C LEU A 517 50.03 26.51 12.35
N ARG A 518 50.75 25.99 13.34
CA ARG A 518 51.78 24.96 13.17
C ARG A 518 51.27 23.53 13.38
N GLY A 519 50.05 23.35 13.87
CA GLY A 519 49.41 22.06 14.16
C GLY A 519 48.20 21.76 13.28
N CYS A 520 48.18 22.29 12.06
CA CYS A 520 46.98 22.36 11.24
C CYS A 520 46.32 21.01 10.87
N LEU A 521 47.04 19.89 10.97
CA LEU A 521 46.45 18.56 10.76
C LEU A 521 45.48 18.17 11.89
N ALA A 522 45.62 18.77 13.07
CA ALA A 522 44.68 18.63 14.19
C ALA A 522 43.68 19.82 14.28
N CYS A 523 43.57 20.63 13.22
CA CYS A 523 42.65 21.77 13.21
C CYS A 523 41.19 21.28 13.10
N PRO A 524 40.27 21.72 13.98
CA PRO A 524 38.85 21.39 13.85
C PRO A 524 38.21 21.89 12.54
N GLY A 525 38.83 22.89 11.90
CA GLY A 525 38.40 23.43 10.61
C GLY A 525 39.06 22.78 9.39
N LEU A 526 39.84 21.71 9.57
CA LEU A 526 40.48 21.00 8.46
C LEU A 526 39.43 20.24 7.64
N ILE A 527 39.39 20.53 6.33
CA ILE A 527 38.58 19.78 5.36
C ILE A 527 39.52 19.21 4.31
N VAL A 528 39.54 17.88 4.17
CA VAL A 528 40.36 17.17 3.19
C VAL A 528 39.42 16.46 2.19
N PRO A 529 39.33 16.95 0.94
CA PRO A 529 38.66 16.21 -0.13
C PRO A 529 39.37 14.86 -0.38
N LEU A 530 38.59 13.78 -0.49
CA LEU A 530 39.12 12.43 -0.69
C LEU A 530 39.38 12.12 -2.18
N ASP A 531 40.26 12.91 -2.80
CA ASP A 531 40.68 12.78 -4.20
C ASP A 531 42.18 12.46 -4.32
N VAL A 532 42.62 12.13 -5.55
CA VAL A 532 44.00 11.71 -5.86
C VAL A 532 45.03 12.80 -5.52
N GLU A 533 44.69 14.07 -5.76
CA GLU A 533 45.62 15.20 -5.56
C GLU A 533 45.91 15.42 -4.07
N ARG A 534 44.86 15.37 -3.23
CA ARG A 534 45.03 15.54 -1.78
C ARG A 534 45.65 14.30 -1.15
N PHE A 535 45.34 13.12 -1.66
CA PHE A 535 45.99 11.89 -1.23
C PHE A 535 47.50 11.94 -1.51
N ALA A 536 47.91 12.39 -2.69
CA ALA A 536 49.32 12.56 -3.04
C ALA A 536 50.06 13.50 -2.07
N ARG A 537 49.43 14.62 -1.69
CA ARG A 537 50.00 15.57 -0.70
C ARG A 537 50.10 14.99 0.71
N VAL A 538 49.10 14.20 1.14
CA VAL A 538 49.13 13.50 2.43
C VAL A 538 50.26 12.47 2.47
N LEU A 539 50.47 11.73 1.37
CA LEU A 539 51.58 10.78 1.24
C LEU A 539 52.94 11.48 1.28
N GLN A 540 53.08 12.61 0.57
CA GLN A 540 54.29 13.43 0.58
C GLN A 540 54.61 13.96 1.99
N ALA A 541 53.61 14.49 2.71
CA ALA A 541 53.77 14.99 4.07
C ALA A 541 54.18 13.87 5.05
N ARG A 542 53.60 12.67 4.92
CA ARG A 542 54.00 11.49 5.70
C ARG A 542 55.45 11.12 5.44
N GLY A 543 55.86 11.03 4.17
CA GLY A 543 57.24 10.72 3.79
C GLY A 543 58.24 11.71 4.37
N HIS A 544 57.91 13.01 4.28
CA HIS A 544 58.75 14.08 4.79
C HIS A 544 58.91 14.04 6.33
N LEU A 545 57.83 13.77 7.07
CA LEU A 545 57.89 13.61 8.53
C LEU A 545 58.70 12.40 8.98
N LEU A 546 58.58 11.28 8.25
CA LEU A 546 59.34 10.07 8.52
C LEU A 546 60.84 10.27 8.25
N ALA A 547 61.19 10.97 7.17
CA ALA A 547 62.58 11.29 6.83
C ALA A 547 63.24 12.22 7.86
N ALA A 548 62.49 13.21 8.36
CA ALA A 548 62.99 14.16 9.35
C ALA A 548 63.11 13.57 10.77
N ARG A 549 62.41 12.45 11.06
CA ARG A 549 62.42 11.81 12.38
C ARG A 549 63.82 11.43 12.86
N ASP A 550 64.65 10.98 11.94
CA ASP A 550 65.98 10.49 12.26
C ASP A 550 67.05 11.62 12.22
N GLN A 551 66.65 12.84 11.83
CA GLN A 551 67.51 14.01 11.69
C GLN A 551 67.29 15.06 12.79
N ILE A 552 66.10 15.07 13.40
CA ILE A 552 65.72 15.98 14.48
C ILE A 552 65.90 15.27 15.82
N ASP A 553 66.27 16.01 16.88
CA ASP A 553 66.34 15.48 18.24
C ASP A 553 65.08 14.67 18.59
N PRO A 554 65.20 13.41 19.10
CA PRO A 554 64.04 12.54 19.28
C PRO A 554 62.96 13.08 20.22
N VAL A 555 63.35 13.80 21.28
CA VAL A 555 62.39 14.38 22.25
C VAL A 555 61.65 15.54 21.60
N ARG A 556 62.38 16.40 20.88
CA ARG A 556 61.81 17.51 20.13
C ARG A 556 60.88 17.01 19.01
N TRP A 557 61.30 16.00 18.25
CA TRP A 557 60.49 15.43 17.18
C TRP A 557 59.19 14.82 17.72
N ALA A 558 59.28 14.03 18.80
CA ALA A 558 58.12 13.43 19.43
C ALA A 558 57.12 14.47 19.95
N LEU A 559 57.61 15.61 20.46
CA LEU A 559 56.77 16.67 20.99
C LEU A 559 56.06 17.49 19.88
N PHE A 560 56.78 17.87 18.82
CA PHE A 560 56.27 18.80 17.81
C PHE A 560 55.65 18.12 16.58
N TYR A 561 56.24 17.03 16.10
CA TYR A 561 55.88 16.42 14.81
C TYR A 561 55.17 15.07 14.97
N GLY A 562 55.46 14.33 16.05
CA GLY A 562 54.83 13.04 16.37
C GLY A 562 53.29 13.04 16.31
N PRO A 563 52.60 14.01 16.94
CA PRO A 563 51.13 14.09 16.87
C PRO A 563 50.59 14.27 15.45
N SER A 564 51.30 15.01 14.59
CA SER A 564 50.89 15.25 13.20
C SER A 564 51.04 13.98 12.35
N LEU A 565 52.12 13.22 12.55
CA LEU A 565 52.29 11.92 11.90
C LEU A 565 51.20 10.94 12.33
N HIS A 566 50.85 10.92 13.62
CA HIS A 566 49.79 10.06 14.13
C HIS A 566 48.44 10.32 13.45
N VAL A 567 48.03 11.58 13.32
CA VAL A 567 46.77 11.94 12.63
C VAL A 567 46.82 11.55 11.15
N LEU A 568 47.97 11.73 10.48
CA LEU A 568 48.12 11.30 9.08
C LEU A 568 47.94 9.80 8.93
N GLU A 569 48.59 9.00 9.79
CA GLU A 569 48.60 7.54 9.66
C GLU A 569 47.32 6.86 10.15
N HIS A 570 46.70 7.38 11.20
CA HIS A 570 45.58 6.71 11.86
C HIS A 570 44.21 7.32 11.53
N ASP A 571 44.14 8.59 11.16
CA ASP A 571 42.87 9.26 10.88
C ASP A 571 42.70 9.54 9.38
N LEU A 572 43.68 10.18 8.74
CA LEU A 572 43.54 10.66 7.36
C LEU A 572 43.77 9.57 6.32
N LEU A 573 44.90 8.85 6.38
CA LEU A 573 45.23 7.83 5.38
C LEU A 573 44.16 6.71 5.27
N PRO A 574 43.61 6.18 6.37
CA PRO A 574 42.56 5.14 6.29
C PRO A 574 41.25 5.62 5.66
N ALA A 575 41.01 6.93 5.62
CA ALA A 575 39.79 7.51 5.05
C ALA A 575 39.81 7.56 3.51
N PHE A 576 40.97 7.48 2.86
CA PHE A 576 41.05 7.51 1.40
C PHE A 576 40.65 6.16 0.77
N PRO A 577 39.90 6.16 -0.35
CA PRO A 577 39.55 4.93 -1.06
C PRO A 577 40.79 4.17 -1.55
N ALA A 578 40.82 2.85 -1.33
CA ALA A 578 41.96 2.00 -1.66
C ALA A 578 42.36 2.04 -3.16
N GLY A 579 41.40 2.24 -4.06
CA GLY A 579 41.64 2.32 -5.51
C GLY A 579 42.36 3.58 -5.99
N LEU A 580 42.58 4.58 -5.13
CA LEU A 580 43.26 5.84 -5.50
C LEU A 580 44.76 5.84 -5.19
N ARG A 581 45.26 4.82 -4.48
CA ARG A 581 46.60 4.83 -3.90
C ARG A 581 47.72 4.86 -4.95
N GLU A 582 47.67 3.99 -5.95
CA GLU A 582 48.72 3.93 -7.00
C GLU A 582 48.83 5.25 -7.76
N GLN A 583 47.69 5.86 -8.10
CA GLN A 583 47.66 7.15 -8.80
C GLN A 583 48.20 8.27 -7.90
N ALA A 584 47.85 8.24 -6.61
CA ALA A 584 48.31 9.22 -5.64
C ALA A 584 49.83 9.09 -5.39
N GLU A 585 50.38 7.88 -5.34
CA GLU A 585 51.82 7.64 -5.19
C GLU A 585 52.59 8.15 -6.42
N HIS A 586 52.11 7.86 -7.63
CA HIS A 586 52.69 8.41 -8.86
C HIS A 586 52.64 9.94 -8.89
N GLN A 587 51.50 10.53 -8.50
CA GLN A 587 51.35 11.98 -8.45
C GLN A 587 52.22 12.61 -7.36
N ALA A 588 52.40 11.95 -6.21
CA ALA A 588 53.23 12.45 -5.12
C ALA A 588 54.69 12.65 -5.52
N ALA A 589 55.23 11.76 -6.37
CA ALA A 589 56.59 11.86 -6.90
C ALA A 589 56.80 13.06 -7.84
N LEU A 590 55.72 13.66 -8.35
CA LEU A 590 55.75 14.81 -9.25
C LEU A 590 55.49 16.14 -8.52
N LEU A 591 55.20 16.09 -7.22
CA LEU A 591 54.90 17.28 -6.44
C LEU A 591 56.20 18.01 -6.06
N PRO A 592 56.20 19.36 -6.05
CA PRO A 592 57.29 20.14 -5.47
C PRO A 592 57.56 19.72 -4.02
N ASP A 593 58.83 19.66 -3.65
CA ASP A 593 59.29 19.33 -2.31
C ASP A 593 58.66 20.24 -1.25
N LEU A 594 58.45 19.67 -0.06
CA LEU A 594 58.01 20.43 1.10
C LEU A 594 59.21 21.19 1.69
N PRO A 595 58.99 22.39 2.28
CA PRO A 595 60.04 23.11 2.99
C PRO A 595 60.59 22.27 4.14
N ASP A 596 61.89 22.38 4.40
CA ASP A 596 62.54 21.71 5.53
C ASP A 596 61.86 22.07 6.86
N LEU A 597 61.71 21.05 7.72
CA LEU A 597 60.98 21.20 8.99
C LEU A 597 61.74 22.01 10.04
N GLU A 598 63.08 21.92 10.05
CA GLU A 598 64.03 22.72 10.86
C GLU A 598 65.42 22.78 10.20
#